data_AF-A0A263BWL8-F1
#
_entry.id   AF-A0A263BWL8-F1
#
_cell.length_a   1.000
_cell.length_b   1.000
_cell.length_c   1.000
_cell.angle_alpha   90.00
_cell.angle_beta   90.00
_cell.angle_gamma   90.00
#
_symmetry.space_group_name_H-M   'P 1'
#
loop_
_entity.id
_entity.type
_entity.pdbx_description
1 polymer ?
#
loop_
_entity_poly.entity_id
_entity_poly.type
_entity_poly.pdbx_seq_one_letter_code
_entity_poly.pdbx_strand_id
1 'polypeptide(L)'
;MNDELFIERIIISFFVAFGVILGGALIGGIGAFLVNQPPMHKINALSGSLKIWALVAAIGGTFDTFTNLERGFFEGTHLILIKQLIFILSAMAGAQSGAMILQWLTQETIS
;
A
#
# COMPACT_ATOMS: atom_id res chain seq x y z
N MET A 1 0.54 9.80 -23.79
CA MET A 1 0.76 10.08 -22.36
C MET A 1 2.25 10.27 -22.18
N ASN A 2 2.70 11.48 -21.85
CA ASN A 2 4.12 11.83 -21.74
C ASN A 2 4.76 10.98 -20.64
N ASP A 3 5.90 10.33 -20.93
CA ASP A 3 6.53 9.38 -19.99
C ASP A 3 6.97 10.04 -18.66
N GLU A 4 7.11 11.36 -18.64
CA GLU A 4 7.38 12.15 -17.44
C GLU A 4 6.25 12.04 -16.39
N LEU A 5 4.98 12.05 -16.83
CA LEU A 5 3.81 11.88 -15.97
C LEU A 5 3.70 10.44 -15.42
N PHE A 6 4.30 9.48 -16.12
CA PHE A 6 4.28 8.08 -15.70
C PHE A 6 5.23 7.85 -14.50
N ILE A 7 6.46 8.39 -14.58
CA ILE A 7 7.43 8.30 -13.49
C ILE A 7 6.96 9.06 -12.25
N GLU A 8 6.37 10.25 -12.42
CA GLU A 8 5.80 11.02 -11.31
C GLU A 8 4.75 10.21 -10.55
N ARG A 9 3.80 9.60 -11.26
CA ARG A 9 2.77 8.76 -10.65
C ARG A 9 3.35 7.55 -9.92
N ILE A 10 4.45 6.95 -10.40
CA ILE A 10 5.08 5.79 -9.76
C ILE A 10 5.60 6.21 -8.40
N ILE A 11 6.36 7.31 -8.36
CA ILE A 11 6.94 7.85 -7.13
C ILE A 11 5.84 8.23 -6.15
N ILE A 12 4.81 8.96 -6.61
CA ILE A 12 3.68 9.34 -5.74
C ILE A 12 2.98 8.09 -5.19
N SER A 13 2.70 7.09 -6.03
CA SER A 13 2.03 5.85 -5.63
C SER A 13 2.83 5.08 -4.57
N PHE A 14 4.16 5.03 -4.71
CA PHE A 14 5.06 4.44 -3.72
C PHE A 14 4.93 5.16 -2.37
N PHE A 15 5.05 6.48 -2.34
CA PHE A 15 5.00 7.25 -1.10
C PHE A 15 3.62 7.26 -0.45
N VAL A 16 2.54 7.26 -1.25
CA VAL A 16 1.17 7.16 -0.73
C VAL A 16 0.97 5.80 -0.05
N ALA A 17 1.33 4.69 -0.72
CA ALA A 17 1.19 3.36 -0.13
C ALA A 17 2.05 3.20 1.14
N PHE A 18 3.28 3.71 1.11
CA PHE A 18 4.18 3.75 2.26
C PHE A 18 3.58 4.51 3.45
N GLY A 19 3.03 5.71 3.19
CA GLY A 19 2.39 6.54 4.21
C GLY A 19 1.15 5.90 4.82
N VAL A 20 0.32 5.23 4.02
CA VAL A 20 -0.87 4.51 4.51
C VAL A 20 -0.49 3.38 5.47
N ILE A 21 0.55 2.61 5.15
CA ILE A 21 1.04 1.55 6.04
C ILE A 21 1.59 2.14 7.34
N LEU A 22 2.50 3.09 7.26
CA LEU A 22 3.10 3.69 8.46
C LEU A 22 2.06 4.39 9.32
N GLY A 23 1.28 5.28 8.75
CA GLY A 23 0.27 6.06 9.48
C GLY A 23 -0.82 5.18 10.06
N GLY A 24 -1.41 4.29 9.24
CA GLY A 24 -2.50 3.42 9.68
C GLY A 24 -2.08 2.46 10.78
N ALA A 25 -0.88 1.88 10.69
CA ALA A 25 -0.39 0.96 11.71
C ALA A 25 0.03 1.69 12.99
N LEU A 26 0.76 2.82 12.90
CA LEU A 26 1.20 3.58 14.08
C LEU A 26 0.02 4.19 14.83
N ILE A 27 -0.89 4.87 14.12
CA ILE A 27 -2.09 5.47 14.73
C ILE A 27 -3.01 4.38 15.26
N GLY A 28 -3.17 3.27 14.54
CA GLY A 28 -3.92 2.10 15.02
C GLY A 28 -3.30 1.45 16.26
N GLY A 29 -1.97 1.48 16.40
CA GLY A 29 -1.25 1.08 17.61
C GLY A 29 -1.55 1.98 18.81
N ILE A 30 -1.62 3.29 18.61
CA ILE A 30 -2.07 4.24 19.64
C ILE A 30 -3.53 3.96 20.03
N GLY A 31 -4.39 3.67 19.05
CA GLY A 31 -5.77 3.25 19.31
C GLY A 31 -5.84 1.96 20.13
N ALA A 32 -4.98 0.98 19.86
CA ALA A 32 -4.89 -0.26 20.63
C ALA A 32 -4.49 0.00 22.09
N PHE A 33 -3.56 0.93 22.32
CA PHE A 33 -3.15 1.34 23.66
C PHE A 33 -4.33 1.94 24.46
N LEU A 34 -5.17 2.77 23.83
CA LEU A 34 -6.35 3.36 24.48
C LEU A 34 -7.41 2.32 24.88
N VAL A 35 -7.45 1.17 24.20
CA VAL A 35 -8.41 0.08 24.45
C VAL A 35 -7.78 -1.06 25.27
N ASN A 36 -6.62 -0.84 25.90
CA ASN A 36 -5.87 -1.85 26.68
C ASN A 36 -5.52 -3.12 25.89
N GLN A 37 -5.27 -3.01 24.59
CA GLN A 37 -4.77 -4.10 23.76
C GLN A 37 -3.25 -3.98 23.58
N PRO A 38 -2.51 -5.08 23.40
CA PRO A 38 -1.07 -5.06 23.16
C PRO A 38 -0.74 -4.27 21.87
N PRO A 39 -0.13 -3.07 21.98
CA PRO A 39 0.00 -2.16 20.83
C PRO A 39 0.97 -2.69 19.79
N MET A 40 2.05 -3.35 20.20
CA MET A 40 3.06 -3.92 19.29
C MET A 40 2.47 -5.00 18.39
N HIS A 41 1.69 -5.93 18.97
CA HIS A 41 1.01 -6.97 18.21
C HIS A 41 -0.01 -6.39 17.23
N LYS A 42 -0.75 -5.35 17.65
CA LYS A 42 -1.74 -4.70 16.79
C LYS A 42 -1.08 -3.97 15.61
N ILE A 43 0.05 -3.29 15.83
CA ILE A 43 0.82 -2.64 14.77
C ILE A 43 1.26 -3.67 13.72
N ASN A 44 1.78 -4.82 14.14
CA ASN A 44 2.21 -5.86 13.19
C ASN A 44 1.02 -6.43 12.41
N ALA A 45 -0.08 -6.77 13.09
CA ALA A 45 -1.30 -7.24 12.44
C ALA A 45 -1.86 -6.22 11.42
N LEU A 46 -1.90 -4.93 11.80
CA LEU A 46 -2.34 -3.85 10.91
C LEU A 46 -1.40 -3.67 9.71
N SER A 47 -0.09 -3.81 9.90
CA SER A 47 0.89 -3.71 8.81
C SER A 47 0.63 -4.74 7.70
N GLY A 48 0.12 -5.93 8.05
CA GLY A 48 -0.29 -6.97 7.11
C GLY A 48 -1.62 -6.65 6.43
N SER A 49 -2.66 -6.34 7.21
CA SER A 49 -4.00 -6.12 6.69
C SER A 49 -4.14 -4.84 5.86
N LEU A 50 -3.32 -3.81 6.13
CA LEU A 50 -3.37 -2.52 5.43
C LEU A 50 -2.72 -2.56 4.04
N LYS A 51 -2.03 -3.63 3.64
CA LYS A 51 -1.34 -3.71 2.33
C LYS A 51 -2.29 -3.52 1.15
N ILE A 52 -3.46 -4.16 1.20
CA ILE A 52 -4.48 -4.02 0.14
C ILE A 52 -5.06 -2.60 0.17
N TRP A 53 -5.32 -2.05 1.36
CA TRP A 53 -5.83 -0.69 1.52
C TRP A 53 -4.84 0.39 1.04
N ALA A 54 -3.55 0.18 1.27
CA ALA A 54 -2.48 1.05 0.76
C ALA A 54 -2.41 1.04 -0.77
N LEU A 55 -2.61 -0.12 -1.40
CA LEU A 55 -2.70 -0.24 -2.85
C LEU A 55 -3.94 0.49 -3.40
N VAL A 56 -5.10 0.31 -2.77
CA VAL A 56 -6.34 1.02 -3.15
C VAL A 56 -6.15 2.53 -3.04
N ALA A 57 -5.56 3.02 -1.95
CA ALA A 57 -5.27 4.43 -1.77
C ALA A 57 -4.31 5.00 -2.83
N ALA A 58 -3.28 4.24 -3.22
CA ALA A 58 -2.34 4.66 -4.25
C ALA A 58 -2.96 4.75 -5.65
N ILE A 59 -3.94 3.89 -5.96
CA ILE A 59 -4.59 3.85 -7.29
C ILE A 59 -5.68 4.92 -7.44
N GLY A 60 -6.35 5.31 -6.34
CA GLY A 60 -7.44 6.30 -6.39
C GLY A 60 -8.50 6.18 -5.29
N GLY A 61 -8.28 5.36 -4.27
CA GLY A 61 -9.08 5.32 -3.04
C GLY A 61 -10.31 4.41 -3.06
N THR A 62 -10.77 3.91 -4.21
CA THR A 62 -11.97 3.06 -4.30
C THR A 62 -11.70 1.79 -5.09
N PHE A 63 -12.27 0.65 -4.65
CA PHE A 63 -12.15 -0.63 -5.33
C PHE A 63 -12.68 -0.59 -6.78
N ASP A 64 -13.63 0.29 -7.08
CA ASP A 64 -14.16 0.48 -8.44
C ASP A 64 -13.10 0.92 -9.45
N THR A 65 -12.08 1.67 -9.01
CA THR A 65 -10.94 2.04 -9.87
C THR A 65 -10.11 0.83 -10.25
N PHE A 66 -10.02 -0.18 -9.38
CA PHE A 66 -9.37 -1.46 -9.65
C PHE A 66 -10.22 -2.36 -10.56
N THR A 67 -11.55 -2.40 -10.39
CA THR A 67 -12.43 -3.21 -11.25
C THR A 67 -12.57 -2.62 -12.66
N ASN A 68 -12.65 -1.30 -12.79
CA ASN A 68 -12.66 -0.64 -14.10
C ASN A 68 -11.33 -0.83 -14.84
N LEU A 69 -10.23 -0.91 -14.09
CA LEU A 69 -8.94 -1.30 -14.63
C LEU A 69 -8.94 -2.73 -15.17
N GLU A 70 -9.51 -3.68 -14.43
CA GLU A 70 -9.64 -5.09 -14.86
C GLU A 70 -10.52 -5.23 -16.11
N ARG A 71 -11.55 -4.39 -16.25
CA ARG A 71 -12.37 -4.34 -17.47
C ARG A 71 -11.60 -3.79 -18.66
N GLY A 72 -10.84 -2.71 -18.47
CA GLY A 72 -9.94 -2.17 -19.50
C GLY A 72 -8.81 -3.14 -19.89
N PHE A 73 -8.44 -4.07 -18.99
CA PHE A 73 -7.50 -5.16 -19.28
C PHE A 73 -8.04 -6.13 -20.33
N PHE A 74 -9.35 -6.40 -20.30
CA PHE A 74 -10.00 -7.33 -21.23
C PHE A 74 -10.17 -6.75 -22.64
N GLU A 75 -10.08 -5.41 -22.81
CA GLU A 75 -10.27 -4.71 -24.10
C GLU A 75 -9.00 -4.66 -24.99
N GLY A 76 -7.87 -5.28 -24.59
CA GLY A 76 -6.83 -5.71 -25.54
C GLY A 76 -5.64 -4.79 -25.78
N THR A 77 -5.35 -3.80 -24.91
CA THR A 77 -4.12 -2.98 -25.06
C THR A 77 -2.99 -3.48 -24.15
N HIS A 78 -2.18 -4.44 -24.61
CA HIS A 78 -1.11 -5.07 -23.83
C HIS A 78 -0.08 -4.09 -23.23
N LEU A 79 0.22 -2.98 -23.91
CA LEU A 79 1.16 -1.95 -23.42
C LEU A 79 0.64 -1.19 -22.18
N ILE A 80 -0.67 -0.96 -22.09
CA ILE A 80 -1.29 -0.29 -20.94
C ILE A 80 -1.20 -1.18 -19.70
N LEU A 81 -1.28 -2.50 -19.89
CA LEU A 81 -1.21 -3.48 -18.83
C LEU A 81 0.14 -3.58 -18.17
N ILE A 82 1.20 -3.55 -18.96
CA ILE A 82 2.57 -3.54 -18.43
C ILE A 82 2.80 -2.28 -17.59
N LYS A 83 2.35 -1.11 -18.08
CA LYS A 83 2.41 0.15 -17.34
C LYS A 83 1.64 0.08 -16.01
N GLN A 84 0.46 -0.52 -16.02
CA GLN A 84 -0.34 -0.75 -14.82
C GLN A 84 0.34 -1.68 -13.81
N LEU A 85 0.93 -2.77 -14.28
CA LEU A 85 1.63 -3.72 -13.43
C LEU A 85 2.81 -3.04 -12.74
N ILE A 86 3.56 -2.20 -13.46
CA ILE A 86 4.67 -1.41 -12.90
C ILE A 86 4.17 -0.48 -11.79
N PHE A 87 3.00 0.17 -11.94
CA PHE A 87 2.40 0.98 -10.89
C PHE A 87 2.07 0.16 -9.64
N ILE A 88 1.41 -0.99 -9.81
CA ILE A 88 1.05 -1.86 -8.70
C ILE A 88 2.30 -2.34 -7.97
N LEU A 89 3.32 -2.75 -8.71
CA LEU A 89 4.60 -3.19 -8.15
C LEU A 89 5.29 -2.07 -7.35
N SER A 90 5.22 -0.83 -7.83
CA SER A 90 5.75 0.32 -7.10
C SER A 90 4.99 0.60 -5.80
N ALA A 91 3.66 0.60 -5.85
CA ALA A 91 2.83 0.76 -4.64
C ALA A 91 3.06 -0.38 -3.64
N MET A 92 3.17 -1.61 -4.13
CA MET A 92 3.50 -2.79 -3.30
C MET A 92 4.88 -2.67 -2.68
N ALA A 93 5.88 -2.18 -3.41
CA ALA A 93 7.21 -1.93 -2.86
C ALA A 93 7.14 -0.91 -1.71
N GLY A 94 6.39 0.19 -1.88
CA GLY A 94 6.18 1.20 -0.84
C GLY A 94 5.48 0.61 0.40
N ALA A 95 4.41 -0.15 0.20
CA ALA A 95 3.71 -0.82 1.30
C ALA A 95 4.60 -1.83 2.04
N GLN A 96 5.39 -2.62 1.30
CA GLN A 96 6.30 -3.60 1.88
C GLN A 96 7.44 -2.93 2.66
N SER A 97 8.02 -1.84 2.13
CA SER A 97 9.03 -1.05 2.85
C SER A 97 8.46 -0.46 4.14
N GLY A 98 7.23 0.08 4.12
CA GLY A 98 6.57 0.58 5.32
C GLY A 98 6.33 -0.51 6.36
N ALA A 99 5.87 -1.69 5.93
CA ALA A 99 5.65 -2.83 6.82
C ALA A 99 6.97 -3.33 7.43
N MET A 100 8.04 -3.37 6.65
CA MET A 100 9.37 -3.77 7.14
C MET A 100 9.91 -2.82 8.21
N ILE A 101 9.74 -1.50 8.02
CA ILE A 101 10.11 -0.51 9.03
C ILE A 101 9.30 -0.70 10.32
N LEU A 102 8.00 -0.96 10.21
CA LEU A 102 7.16 -1.23 11.37
C LEU A 102 7.58 -2.50 12.09
N GLN A 103 7.90 -3.57 11.36
CA GLN A 103 8.40 -4.81 11.96
C GLN A 103 9.72 -4.60 12.70
N TRP A 104 10.63 -3.79 12.14
CA TRP A 104 11.85 -3.41 12.84
C TRP A 104 11.58 -2.57 14.09
N LEU A 105 10.61 -1.66 14.03
CA LEU A 105 10.22 -0.83 15.16
C LEU A 105 9.56 -1.64 16.29
N THR A 106 8.71 -2.60 15.95
CA THR A 106 8.00 -3.42 16.94
C THR A 106 8.85 -4.58 17.47
N GLN A 107 9.98 -4.89 16.83
CA GLN A 107 10.83 -6.05 17.14
C GLN A 107 10.06 -7.37 17.26
N GLU A 108 8.88 -7.50 16.64
CA GLU A 108 8.24 -8.81 16.40
C GLU A 108 9.00 -9.53 15.25
N THR A 109 10.30 -9.67 15.41
CA THR A 109 11.04 -10.79 14.82
C THR A 109 10.54 -12.04 15.51
N ILE A 110 9.62 -12.72 14.83
CA ILE A 110 9.38 -14.16 14.86
C ILE A 110 10.37 -14.86 15.79
N SER A 111 9.92 -15.22 16.99
CA SER A 111 10.49 -16.31 17.76
C SER A 111 9.59 -17.53 17.64
#